data_AF-X0WPX5-F1
#
_entry.id   AF-X0WPX5-F1
#
_cell.length_a   1.000
_cell.length_b   1.000
_cell.length_c   1.000
_cell.angle_alpha   90.00
_cell.angle_beta   90.00
_cell.angle_gamma   90.00
#
_symmetry.space_group_name_H-M   'P 1'
#
loop_
_entity.id
_entity.type
_entity.pdbx_description
1 polymer ?
#
loop_
_entity_poly.entity_id
_entity_poly.type
_entity_poly.pdbx_seq_one_letter_code
_entity_poly.pdbx_strand_id
1 'polypeptide(L)' 'MFLQAILPFAGILIGLIIAHEVGHFVVAKLTGVRVVEVGLGYPPRIWGKEFHGTIYS' A
#
# COMPACT_ATOMS: atom_id res chain seq x y z
N MET A 1 20.57 -11.61 -19.05
CA MET A 1 19.26 -11.85 -19.69
C MET A 1 18.15 -11.97 -18.65
N PHE A 2 18.18 -12.94 -17.72
CA PHE A 2 17.13 -13.06 -16.69
C PHE A 2 17.01 -11.88 -15.72
N LEU A 3 18.14 -11.38 -15.19
CA LEU A 3 18.11 -10.26 -14.24
C LEU A 3 17.53 -8.97 -14.86
N GLN A 4 17.77 -8.75 -16.16
CA GLN A 4 17.22 -7.62 -16.91
C GLN A 4 15.70 -7.73 -17.15
N ALA A 5 15.10 -8.91 -16.98
CA ALA A 5 13.66 -9.09 -17.04
C ALA A 5 13.01 -9.02 -15.64
N ILE A 6 13.64 -9.66 -14.65
CA ILE A 6 13.09 -9.78 -13.29
C ILE A 6 13.05 -8.43 -12.58
N LEU A 7 14.12 -7.63 -12.69
CA LEU A 7 14.21 -6.34 -12.01
C LEU A 7 13.10 -5.35 -12.42
N PRO A 8 12.92 -5.03 -13.73
CA PRO A 8 11.85 -4.12 -14.11
C PRO A 8 10.46 -4.71 -13.86
N PHE A 9 10.27 -6.02 -14.03
CA PHE A 9 9.00 -6.68 -13.73
C PHE A 9 8.60 -6.55 -12.26
N ALA A 10 9.51 -6.90 -11.34
CA ALA A 10 9.27 -6.76 -9.90
C ALA A 10 9.09 -5.29 -9.50
N GLY A 11 9.87 -4.38 -10.08
CA GLY A 11 9.74 -2.94 -9.83
C GLY A 11 8.36 -2.39 -10.23
N ILE A 12 7.86 -2.77 -11.42
CA ILE A 12 6.53 -2.37 -11.88
C ILE A 12 5.45 -2.97 -10.98
N LEU A 13 5.54 -4.25 -10.59
CA LEU A 13 4.57 -4.88 -9.71
C LEU A 13 4.50 -4.21 -8.33
N ILE A 14 5.65 -3.94 -7.71
CA ILE A 14 5.72 -3.25 -6.42
C ILE A 14 5.12 -1.85 -6.54
N GLY A 15 5.51 -1.10 -7.56
CA GLY A 15 4.97 0.23 -7.82
C GLY A 15 3.45 0.22 -8.04
N LEU A 16 2.94 -0.75 -8.80
CA LEU A 16 1.50 -0.92 -9.05
C LEU A 16 0.73 -1.22 -7.76
N ILE A 17 1.24 -2.12 -6.91
CA ILE A 17 0.60 -2.46 -5.62
C ILE A 17 0.56 -1.23 -4.71
N ILE A 18 1.67 -0.50 -4.58
CA ILE A 18 1.72 0.72 -3.77
C ILE A 18 0.71 1.74 -4.30
N ALA A 19 0.69 1.99 -5.61
CA ALA A 19 -0.25 2.93 -6.22
C ALA A 19 -1.72 2.50 -6.04
N HIS A 20 -2.00 1.19 -6.10
CA HIS A 20 -3.34 0.63 -5.90
C HIS A 20 -3.86 0.89 -4.48
N GLU A 21 -3.08 0.51 -3.46
CA GLU A 21 -3.49 0.68 -2.06
C GLU A 21 -3.59 2.16 -1.67
N VAL A 22 -2.67 2.99 -2.17
CA VAL A 22 -2.74 4.46 -1.98
C VAL A 22 -4.00 5.03 -2.65
N GLY A 23 -4.37 4.54 -3.83
CA GLY A 23 -5.60 4.93 -4.52
C GLY A 23 -6.84 4.65 -3.67
N HIS A 24 -6.97 3.45 -3.12
CA HIS A 24 -8.06 3.10 -2.20
C HIS A 24 -8.10 4.02 -0.98
N PHE A 25 -6.93 4.23 -0.35
CA PHE A 25 -6.83 5.08 0.83
C PHE A 25 -7.26 6.52 0.57
N VAL A 26 -6.78 7.11 -0.53
CA VAL A 26 -7.11 8.48 -0.94
C VAL A 26 -8.60 8.59 -1.25
N VAL A 27 -9.17 7.68 -2.04
CA VAL A 27 -10.60 7.69 -2.38
C VAL A 27 -11.46 7.53 -1.12
N ALA A 28 -11.08 6.65 -0.19
CA ALA A 28 -11.79 6.49 1.09
C ALA A 28 -11.78 7.78 1.92
N LYS A 29 -10.63 8.46 2.05
CA LYS A 29 -10.53 9.74 2.76
C LYS A 29 -11.33 10.86 2.07
N LEU A 30 -11.29 10.94 0.74
CA LEU A 30 -12.02 11.95 -0.03
C LEU A 30 -13.53 11.76 0.03
N THR A 31 -14.01 10.52 0.12
CA THR A 31 -15.44 10.17 0.21
C THR A 31 -15.97 10.18 1.64
N GLY A 32 -15.14 10.51 2.64
CA GLY A 32 -15.52 10.53 4.05
C GLY A 32 -15.64 9.15 4.71
N VAL A 33 -15.19 8.09 4.03
CA VAL A 33 -15.12 6.75 4.59
C VAL A 33 -14.01 6.68 5.64
N ARG A 34 -14.36 6.23 6.85
CA ARG A 34 -13.37 6.02 7.91
C ARG A 34 -12.50 4.80 7.59
N VAL A 35 -11.22 5.05 7.36
CA VAL A 35 -10.19 4.00 7.25
C VAL A 35 -9.64 3.68 8.64
N VAL A 36 -9.91 2.46 9.14
CA VAL A 36 -9.42 1.98 10.44
C VAL A 36 -7.94 1.58 10.35
N GLU A 37 -7.55 1.01 9.22
CA GLU A 37 -6.20 0.52 8.97
C GLU A 37 -5.87 0.64 7.48
N VAL A 38 -4.68 1.11 7.16
CA VAL A 38 -4.09 1.04 5.83
C VAL A 38 -2.79 0.23 5.94
N GLY A 39 -2.71 -0.84 5.17
CA GLY A 39 -1.62 -1.81 5.21
C GLY A 39 -0.89 -1.87 3.88
N LEU A 40 0.45 -1.84 3.89
CA LEU A 40 1.23 -2.08 2.67
C LEU A 40 1.71 -3.55 2.61
N GLY A 41 0.93 -4.40 1.93
CA GLY A 41 1.26 -5.81 1.70
C GLY A 41 0.39 -6.79 2.49
N TYR A 42 0.81 -8.06 2.50
CA TYR A 42 0.11 -9.13 3.22
C TYR A 42 0.53 -9.15 4.70
N PRO A 43 -0.39 -9.34 5.66
CA PRO A 43 -0.05 -9.53 7.08
C PRO A 43 0.88 -10.75 7.28
N PRO A 44 1.67 -10.83 8.37
CA PRO A 44 1.58 -10.05 9.61
C PRO A 44 2.23 -8.65 9.53
N ARG A 45 1.67 -7.68 10.25
CA ARG A 45 2.20 -6.31 10.34
C ARG A 45 3.65 -6.34 10.83
N ILE A 46 4.57 -5.73 10.07
CA ILE A 46 5.97 -5.58 10.47
C ILE A 46 6.13 -4.37 11.41
N TRP A 47 5.34 -3.32 11.19
CA TRP A 47 5.33 -2.09 11.98
C TRP A 47 3.92 -1.48 11.94
N GLY A 48 3.54 -0.66 12.93
CA GLY A 48 2.29 0.10 12.89
C GLY A 48 2.40 1.45 13.63
N LYS A 49 1.86 2.53 13.04
CA LYS A 49 1.69 3.82 13.72
C LYS A 49 0.27 4.35 13.52
N GLU A 50 -0.38 4.75 14.60
CA GLU A 50 -1.68 5.42 14.52
C GLU A 50 -1.51 6.92 14.25
N PHE A 51 -2.26 7.44 13.28
CA PHE A 51 -2.32 8.86 13.00
C PHE A 51 -3.74 9.24 12.51
N HIS A 52 -4.34 10.25 13.14
CA HIS A 52 -5.71 10.72 12.83
C HIS A 52 -6.77 9.59 12.81
N GLY A 53 -6.67 8.63 13.73
CA GLY A 53 -7.60 7.50 13.84
C GLY A 53 -7.47 6.45 12.74
N THR A 54 -6.38 6.48 11.96
CA THR A 54 -6.00 5.43 11.01
C THR A 54 -4.71 4.79 11.47
N ILE A 55 -4.69 3.45 11.52
CA ILE A 55 -3.46 2.67 11.74
C ILE A 55 -2.74 2.53 10.40
N TYR A 56 -1.49 2.97 10.34
CA TYR A 56 -0.61 2.80 9.18
C TYR A 56 0.34 1.65 9.47
N SER A 57 0.20 0.53 8.76
CA SER A 57 0.98 -0.70 8.98
C SER A 57 1.51 -1.38 7.73
#